data_AF-C4IH68-F1
#
_entry.id   AF-C4IH68-F1
#
_cell.length_a   1.000
_cell.length_b   1.000
_cell.length_c   1.000
_cell.angle_alpha   90.00
_cell.angle_beta   90.00
_cell.angle_gamma   90.00
#
_symmetry.space_group_name_H-M   'P 1'
#
loop_
_entity.id
_entity.type
_entity.pdbx_description
1 polymer ?
#
loop_
_entity_poly.entity_id
_entity_poly.type
_entity_poly.pdbx_seq_one_letter_code
_entity_poly.pdbx_strand_id
1 'polypeptide(L)'
;MKSNDNFANKFVKAMRSKSIDARTTDTDIPKIEEMLKKLVMIDDEKWGYYAFRREPLKGKFSEDDKLILINKANECGKKYAKKIREKFSHMNTYDIAKEMGLEVDYPDRPNGGGHIIFAQFVEPNKVTVFKDSINKAEELITSKKLAGLFSYINIEELLLAHEIFHFIEENDDDIFTRTEKIRLWKIGPIKNDSNIVCLGEIAGMAFAKELLKISYSPYILDVFLVYLYNIQASYGLYEEIMSINNKE
;
A
#
# COMPACT_ATOMS: atom_id res chain seq x y z
N MET A 1 25.17 -6.16 3.67
CA MET A 1 24.60 -5.91 2.34
C MET A 1 23.27 -6.64 2.24
N LYS A 2 22.20 -6.06 2.78
CA LYS A 2 20.85 -6.61 2.63
C LYS A 2 20.14 -5.71 1.63
N SER A 3 19.93 -6.22 0.43
CA SER A 3 19.02 -5.62 -0.56
C SER A 3 17.63 -5.69 0.06
N ASN A 4 17.18 -4.60 0.68
CA ASN A 4 15.76 -4.42 0.97
C ASN A 4 15.08 -4.25 -0.39
N ASP A 5 14.64 -5.38 -0.95
CA ASP A 5 13.69 -5.39 -2.04
C ASP A 5 12.39 -4.77 -1.50
N ASN A 6 12.30 -3.44 -1.60
CA ASN A 6 11.13 -2.66 -1.18
C ASN A 6 9.86 -3.24 -1.77
N PHE A 7 8.76 -3.13 -1.04
CA PHE A 7 7.44 -3.53 -1.49
C PHE A 7 7.08 -2.98 -2.87
N ALA A 8 7.51 -1.76 -3.19
CA ALA A 8 7.45 -1.18 -4.54
C ALA A 8 8.04 -2.10 -5.64
N ASN A 9 9.20 -2.73 -5.40
CA ASN A 9 9.80 -3.68 -6.34
C ASN A 9 9.01 -4.99 -6.45
N LYS A 10 8.28 -5.41 -5.40
CA LYS A 10 7.44 -6.61 -5.40
C LYS A 10 6.06 -6.38 -6.02
N PHE A 11 5.44 -5.22 -5.78
CA PHE A 11 4.21 -4.77 -6.44
C PHE A 11 4.37 -4.84 -7.96
N VAL A 12 5.53 -4.41 -8.44
CA VAL A 12 5.87 -4.41 -9.86
C VAL A 12 6.23 -5.80 -10.41
N LYS A 13 6.80 -6.69 -9.61
CA LYS A 13 7.04 -8.10 -10.03
C LYS A 13 5.73 -8.88 -10.18
N ALA A 14 4.72 -8.58 -9.35
CA ALA A 14 3.38 -9.17 -9.47
C ALA A 14 2.65 -8.69 -10.74
N MET A 15 2.86 -7.43 -11.15
CA MET A 15 2.34 -6.86 -12.41
C MET A 15 2.91 -7.55 -13.66
N ARG A 16 4.13 -8.12 -13.59
CA ARG A 16 4.75 -8.87 -14.70
C ARG A 16 4.18 -10.29 -14.90
N SER A 17 3.49 -10.88 -13.92
CA SER A 17 3.22 -12.32 -13.91
C SER A 17 1.81 -12.74 -14.32
N LYS A 18 0.91 -11.82 -14.67
CA LYS A 18 -0.44 -12.18 -15.13
C LYS A 18 -0.62 -11.78 -16.58
N SER A 19 -0.55 -12.78 -17.46
CA SER A 19 -1.12 -12.70 -18.80
C SER A 19 -2.62 -12.48 -18.65
N ILE A 20 -3.07 -11.25 -18.86
CA ILE A 20 -4.47 -10.95 -19.14
C ILE A 20 -4.80 -11.66 -20.45
N ASP A 21 -5.95 -12.33 -20.52
CA ASP A 21 -6.41 -13.03 -21.73
C ASP A 21 -6.31 -12.05 -22.90
N ALA A 22 -5.63 -12.44 -23.98
CA ALA A 22 -5.29 -11.57 -25.12
C ALA A 22 -6.51 -11.07 -25.93
N ARG A 23 -7.72 -11.23 -25.38
CA ARG A 23 -9.02 -10.96 -25.97
C ARG A 23 -9.78 -9.79 -25.32
N THR A 24 -9.33 -9.25 -24.18
CA THR A 24 -9.98 -8.08 -23.57
C THR A 24 -9.54 -6.79 -24.25
N THR A 25 -10.43 -6.14 -24.99
CA THR A 25 -10.18 -4.81 -25.57
C THR A 25 -10.51 -3.70 -24.57
N ASP A 26 -9.92 -2.51 -24.72
CA ASP A 26 -10.18 -1.35 -23.84
C ASP A 26 -11.67 -1.00 -23.68
N THR A 27 -12.48 -1.34 -24.68
CA THR A 27 -13.93 -1.11 -24.70
C THR A 27 -14.71 -1.94 -23.67
N ASP A 28 -14.13 -3.04 -23.19
CA ASP A 28 -14.79 -3.95 -22.25
C ASP A 28 -14.43 -3.64 -20.80
N ILE A 29 -13.50 -2.71 -20.57
CA ILE A 29 -13.03 -2.32 -19.24
C ILE A 29 -13.99 -1.25 -18.68
N PRO A 30 -14.58 -1.47 -17.48
CA PRO A 30 -15.43 -0.48 -16.85
C PRO A 30 -14.68 0.84 -16.65
N LYS A 31 -15.42 1.94 -16.63
CA LYS A 31 -14.83 3.25 -16.38
C LYS A 31 -14.20 3.29 -14.98
N ILE A 32 -13.11 4.04 -14.82
CA ILE A 32 -12.40 4.14 -13.53
C ILE A 32 -13.32 4.58 -12.39
N GLU A 33 -14.27 5.46 -12.66
CA GLU A 33 -15.25 5.94 -11.68
C GLU A 33 -16.16 4.79 -11.16
N GLU A 34 -16.50 3.83 -12.02
CA GLU A 34 -17.32 2.66 -11.66
C GLU A 34 -16.53 1.64 -10.85
N MET A 35 -15.27 1.42 -11.23
CA MET A 35 -14.35 0.57 -10.47
C MET A 35 -14.13 1.14 -9.06
N LEU A 36 -13.77 2.42 -8.97
CA LEU A 36 -13.50 3.09 -7.69
C LEU A 36 -14.70 3.08 -6.76
N LYS A 37 -15.92 3.31 -7.27
CA LYS A 37 -17.16 3.25 -6.47
C LYS A 37 -17.38 1.89 -5.79
N LYS A 38 -16.93 0.81 -6.42
CA LYS A 38 -16.98 -0.52 -5.81
C LYS A 38 -15.84 -0.72 -4.81
N LEU A 39 -14.63 -0.28 -5.16
CA LEU A 39 -13.44 -0.43 -4.32
C LEU A 39 -13.55 0.30 -2.97
N VAL A 40 -14.17 1.48 -2.93
CA VAL A 40 -14.37 2.21 -1.66
C VAL A 40 -15.30 1.51 -0.67
N MET A 41 -16.07 0.52 -1.13
CA MET A 41 -16.99 -0.26 -0.29
C MET A 41 -16.36 -1.53 0.27
N ILE A 42 -15.11 -1.84 -0.07
CA ILE A 42 -14.43 -3.06 0.36
C ILE A 42 -13.85 -2.88 1.76
N ASP A 43 -14.13 -3.84 2.63
CA ASP A 43 -13.67 -3.85 4.01
C ASP A 43 -12.14 -4.04 4.12
N ASP A 44 -11.56 -3.43 5.15
CA ASP A 44 -10.11 -3.47 5.42
C ASP A 44 -9.59 -4.92 5.58
N GLU A 45 -10.44 -5.85 6.01
CA GLU A 45 -10.12 -7.27 6.08
C GLU A 45 -9.84 -7.87 4.69
N LYS A 46 -10.73 -7.63 3.71
CA LYS A 46 -10.59 -8.13 2.34
C LYS A 46 -9.38 -7.49 1.65
N TRP A 47 -9.06 -6.24 1.97
CA TRP A 47 -7.80 -5.61 1.57
C TRP A 47 -6.56 -6.30 2.17
N GLY A 48 -6.65 -6.76 3.42
CA GLY A 48 -5.62 -7.59 4.04
C GLY A 48 -5.37 -8.89 3.27
N TYR A 49 -6.42 -9.57 2.82
CA TYR A 49 -6.28 -10.76 1.96
C TYR A 49 -5.65 -10.44 0.60
N TYR A 50 -5.97 -9.27 0.04
CA TYR A 50 -5.31 -8.77 -1.16
C TYR A 50 -3.81 -8.55 -0.95
N ALA A 51 -3.39 -8.01 0.20
CA ALA A 51 -1.98 -7.92 0.56
C ALA A 51 -1.32 -9.30 0.73
N PHE A 52 -2.01 -10.24 1.39
CA PHE A 52 -1.52 -11.61 1.56
C PHE A 52 -1.33 -12.38 0.25
N ARG A 53 -2.05 -12.05 -0.83
CA ARG A 53 -1.78 -12.67 -2.15
C ARG A 53 -0.38 -12.35 -2.68
N ARG A 54 0.24 -11.27 -2.20
CA ARG A 54 1.60 -10.82 -2.54
C ARG A 54 2.67 -11.29 -1.55
N GLU A 55 2.28 -11.90 -0.43
CA GLU A 55 3.21 -12.45 0.56
C GLU A 55 3.95 -13.68 -0.02
N PRO A 56 5.30 -13.67 -0.10
CA PRO A 56 6.08 -14.79 -0.60
C PRO A 56 5.77 -16.12 0.09
N LEU A 57 5.49 -16.08 1.39
CA LEU A 57 5.19 -17.25 2.21
C LEU A 57 3.70 -17.52 2.39
N LYS A 58 2.82 -16.91 1.57
CA LYS A 58 1.35 -16.98 1.72
C LYS A 58 0.78 -18.39 1.87
N GLY A 59 1.42 -19.38 1.24
CA GLY A 59 0.99 -20.79 1.30
C GLY A 59 1.27 -21.48 2.64
N LYS A 60 1.98 -20.82 3.56
CA LYS A 60 2.25 -21.32 4.91
C LYS A 60 1.25 -20.86 5.96
N PHE A 61 0.30 -20.00 5.60
CA PHE A 61 -0.72 -19.46 6.51
C PHE A 61 -2.07 -20.08 6.18
N SER A 62 -2.78 -20.56 7.20
CA SER A 62 -4.21 -20.89 7.07
C SER A 62 -5.04 -19.62 6.89
N GLU A 63 -6.33 -19.75 6.53
CA GLU A 63 -7.21 -18.58 6.45
C GLU A 63 -7.39 -17.92 7.83
N ASP A 64 -7.50 -18.71 8.90
CA ASP A 64 -7.57 -18.20 10.28
C ASP A 64 -6.31 -17.42 10.67
N ASP A 65 -5.13 -17.95 10.33
CA ASP A 65 -3.85 -17.25 10.59
C ASP A 65 -3.83 -15.89 9.87
N LYS A 66 -4.24 -15.87 8.59
CA LYS A 66 -4.29 -14.63 7.80
C LYS A 66 -5.23 -13.63 8.46
N LEU A 67 -6.44 -14.03 8.83
CA LEU A 67 -7.42 -13.14 9.45
C LEU A 67 -6.86 -12.53 10.75
N ILE A 68 -6.27 -13.34 11.62
CA ILE A 68 -5.66 -12.85 12.88
C ILE A 68 -4.55 -11.85 12.59
N LEU A 69 -3.66 -12.16 11.64
CA LEU A 69 -2.53 -11.31 11.29
C LEU A 69 -2.96 -10.01 10.61
N ILE A 70 -3.96 -10.05 9.73
CA ILE A 70 -4.58 -8.88 9.10
C ILE A 70 -5.13 -7.93 10.17
N ASN A 71 -5.92 -8.47 11.10
CA ASN A 71 -6.53 -7.67 12.17
C ASN A 71 -5.46 -7.03 13.06
N LYS A 72 -4.43 -7.78 13.47
CA LYS A 72 -3.33 -7.24 14.28
C LYS A 72 -2.52 -6.17 13.52
N ALA A 73 -2.27 -6.35 12.22
CA ALA A 73 -1.58 -5.36 11.40
C ALA A 73 -2.41 -4.08 11.25
N ASN A 74 -3.71 -4.20 10.97
CA ASN A 74 -4.63 -3.06 10.92
C ASN A 74 -4.65 -2.28 12.24
N GLU A 75 -4.76 -2.98 13.38
CA GLU A 75 -4.74 -2.34 14.69
C GLU A 75 -3.37 -1.72 15.02
N CYS A 76 -2.27 -2.33 14.56
CA CYS A 76 -0.94 -1.74 14.65
C CYS A 76 -0.90 -0.39 13.92
N GLY A 77 -1.31 -0.34 12.66
CA GLY A 77 -1.35 0.90 11.87
C GLY A 77 -2.16 2.00 12.55
N LYS A 78 -3.39 1.69 12.96
CA LYS A 78 -4.27 2.63 13.68
C LYS A 78 -3.65 3.14 14.99
N LYS A 79 -3.04 2.25 15.77
CA LYS A 79 -2.37 2.60 17.03
C LYS A 79 -1.25 3.61 16.79
N TYR A 80 -0.40 3.40 15.79
CA TYR A 80 0.68 4.34 15.50
C TYR A 80 0.17 5.65 14.92
N ALA A 81 -0.89 5.65 14.11
CA ALA A 81 -1.50 6.88 13.61
C ALA A 81 -2.03 7.75 14.76
N LYS A 82 -2.67 7.14 15.76
CA LYS A 82 -3.12 7.83 16.98
C LYS A 82 -1.95 8.43 17.76
N LYS A 83 -0.87 7.67 17.99
CA LYS A 83 0.36 8.19 18.63
C LYS A 83 0.95 9.39 17.88
N ILE A 84 1.00 9.32 16.54
CA ILE A 84 1.50 10.40 15.70
C ILE A 84 0.59 11.63 15.81
N ARG A 85 -0.73 11.47 15.85
CA ARG A 85 -1.67 12.58 16.05
C ARG A 85 -1.62 13.19 17.45
N GLU A 86 -1.34 12.40 18.48
CA GLU A 86 -1.10 12.91 19.84
C GLU A 86 0.14 13.80 19.89
N LYS A 87 1.21 13.44 19.16
CA LYS A 87 2.45 14.20 19.11
C LYS A 87 2.39 15.42 18.17
N PHE A 88 1.77 15.26 17.00
CA PHE A 88 1.74 16.24 15.92
C PHE A 88 0.29 16.59 15.56
N SER A 89 -0.40 17.22 16.53
CA SER A 89 -1.78 17.62 16.34
C SER A 89 -1.91 18.66 15.22
N HIS A 90 -2.92 18.50 14.36
CA HIS A 90 -3.28 19.42 13.27
C HIS A 90 -2.23 19.64 12.16
N MET A 91 -1.07 19.01 12.21
CA MET A 91 -0.06 19.09 11.14
C MET A 91 -0.48 18.27 9.91
N ASN A 92 -0.17 18.75 8.71
CA ASN A 92 -0.23 17.93 7.50
C ASN A 92 0.91 16.90 7.49
N THR A 93 0.93 15.99 6.51
CA THR A 93 1.92 14.91 6.47
C THR A 93 3.33 15.40 6.15
N TYR A 94 3.50 16.50 5.42
CA TYR A 94 4.83 17.08 5.16
C TYR A 94 5.47 17.63 6.41
N ASP A 95 4.70 18.39 7.19
CA ASP A 95 5.17 18.95 8.45
C ASP A 95 5.51 17.83 9.43
N ILE A 96 4.67 16.78 9.50
CA ILE A 96 4.98 15.57 10.28
C ILE A 96 6.29 14.93 9.81
N ALA A 97 6.45 14.69 8.50
CA ALA A 97 7.65 14.08 7.94
C ALA A 97 8.90 14.87 8.30
N LYS A 98 8.85 16.19 8.13
CA LYS A 98 9.95 17.10 8.45
C LYS A 98 10.29 17.08 9.95
N GLU A 99 9.30 17.16 10.84
CA GLU A 99 9.51 17.09 12.29
C GLU A 99 10.04 15.73 12.75
N MET A 100 9.79 14.67 11.97
CA MET A 100 10.33 13.34 12.20
C MET A 100 11.74 13.13 11.61
N GLY A 101 12.28 14.14 10.91
CA GLY A 101 13.61 14.08 10.29
C GLY A 101 13.65 13.37 8.94
N LEU A 102 12.50 13.20 8.28
CA LEU A 102 12.43 12.69 6.92
C LEU A 102 12.83 13.75 5.89
N GLU A 103 13.67 13.34 4.94
CA GLU A 103 14.01 14.11 3.75
C GLU A 103 13.09 13.68 2.60
N VAL A 104 12.17 14.56 2.21
CA VAL A 104 11.21 14.28 1.13
C VAL A 104 11.70 14.91 -0.18
N ASP A 105 11.87 14.11 -1.23
CA ASP A 105 12.22 14.57 -2.57
C ASP A 105 11.17 14.24 -3.64
N TYR A 106 11.21 15.02 -4.72
CA TYR A 106 10.16 15.06 -5.74
C TYR A 106 10.71 15.01 -7.17
N PRO A 107 11.33 13.89 -7.57
CA PRO A 107 11.79 13.71 -8.93
C PRO A 107 10.62 13.58 -9.92
N ASP A 108 10.84 14.03 -11.15
CA ASP A 108 9.82 13.99 -12.21
C ASP A 108 9.57 12.57 -12.73
N ARG A 109 10.57 11.68 -12.72
CA ARG A 109 10.44 10.30 -13.22
C ARG A 109 11.11 9.30 -12.28
N PRO A 110 10.58 8.06 -12.17
CA PRO A 110 11.28 6.96 -11.54
C PRO A 110 12.60 6.67 -12.25
N ASN A 111 13.70 6.70 -11.49
CA ASN A 111 15.01 6.24 -11.97
C ASN A 111 14.99 4.70 -12.05
N GLY A 112 14.53 4.14 -13.18
CA GLY A 112 14.56 2.69 -13.40
C GLY A 112 13.51 2.23 -14.41
N GLY A 113 13.98 1.58 -15.48
CA GLY A 113 13.15 1.19 -16.64
C GLY A 113 11.88 0.41 -16.30
N GLY A 114 10.74 0.92 -16.78
CA GLY A 114 9.49 0.16 -16.94
C GLY A 114 8.74 -0.23 -15.67
N HIS A 115 9.08 0.33 -14.51
CA HIS A 115 8.49 0.01 -13.21
C HIS A 115 7.73 1.22 -12.66
N ILE A 116 6.46 1.04 -12.26
CA ILE A 116 5.63 2.13 -11.72
C ILE A 116 5.73 2.13 -10.19
N ILE A 117 6.43 3.12 -9.65
CA ILE A 117 6.56 3.41 -8.22
C ILE A 117 5.98 4.82 -8.02
N PHE A 118 5.18 5.02 -6.98
CA PHE A 118 4.49 6.30 -6.74
C PHE A 118 5.11 7.09 -5.60
N ALA A 119 5.45 6.39 -4.53
CA ALA A 119 6.33 6.86 -3.47
C ALA A 119 7.23 5.71 -2.99
N GLN A 120 8.31 6.07 -2.30
CA GLN A 120 9.23 5.11 -1.74
C GLN A 120 10.00 5.69 -0.55
N PHE A 121 9.95 5.01 0.59
CA PHE A 121 10.89 5.17 1.68
C PHE A 121 12.21 4.43 1.40
N VAL A 122 13.31 5.12 1.60
CA VAL A 122 14.68 4.61 1.51
C VAL A 122 15.39 4.93 2.82
N GLU A 123 15.91 3.88 3.45
CA GLU A 123 16.70 4.02 4.66
C GLU A 123 17.91 4.96 4.47
N PRO A 124 18.28 5.73 5.51
CA PRO A 124 17.67 5.71 6.84
C PRO A 124 16.46 6.64 7.01
N ASN A 125 16.31 7.67 6.16
CA ASN A 125 15.36 8.77 6.41
C ASN A 125 14.84 9.47 5.14
N LYS A 126 14.94 8.86 3.96
CA LYS A 126 14.57 9.50 2.70
C LYS A 126 13.23 9.00 2.19
N VAL A 127 12.36 9.90 1.74
CA VAL A 127 11.12 9.56 1.03
C VAL A 127 11.15 10.21 -0.35
N THR A 128 10.87 9.43 -1.38
CA THR A 128 10.69 9.93 -2.75
C THR A 128 9.23 9.85 -3.14
N VAL A 129 8.66 10.94 -3.65
CA VAL A 129 7.31 10.96 -4.24
C VAL A 129 7.38 11.43 -5.69
N PHE A 130 6.87 10.63 -6.63
CA PHE A 130 7.05 10.89 -8.06
C PHE A 130 6.01 11.87 -8.60
N LYS A 131 6.45 13.06 -9.02
CA LYS A 131 5.58 14.15 -9.48
C LYS A 131 4.73 13.79 -10.69
N ASP A 132 5.25 13.02 -11.64
CA ASP A 132 4.47 12.61 -12.82
C ASP A 132 3.18 11.86 -12.43
N SER A 133 3.26 11.02 -11.40
CA SER A 133 2.10 10.27 -10.91
C SER A 133 1.10 11.16 -10.19
N ILE A 134 1.57 12.12 -9.39
CA ILE A 134 0.72 13.10 -8.70
C ILE A 134 -0.01 13.98 -9.72
N ASN A 135 0.71 14.55 -10.69
CA ASN A 135 0.13 15.43 -11.70
C ASN A 135 -0.95 14.71 -12.52
N LYS A 136 -0.69 13.47 -12.97
CA LYS A 136 -1.67 12.64 -13.69
C LYS A 136 -2.87 12.28 -12.82
N ALA A 137 -2.64 11.97 -11.55
CA ALA A 137 -3.71 11.68 -10.60
C ALA A 137 -4.62 12.91 -10.43
N GLU A 138 -4.06 14.09 -10.22
CA GLU A 138 -4.81 15.35 -10.07
C GLU A 138 -5.60 15.72 -11.33
N GLU A 139 -4.99 15.56 -12.52
CA GLU A 139 -5.66 15.79 -13.80
C GLU A 139 -6.85 14.84 -13.98
N LEU A 140 -6.68 13.55 -13.68
CA LEU A 140 -7.76 12.57 -13.79
C LEU A 140 -8.85 12.82 -12.75
N ILE A 141 -8.48 13.14 -11.51
CA ILE A 141 -9.42 13.47 -10.43
C ILE A 141 -10.27 14.67 -10.83
N THR A 142 -9.65 15.71 -11.40
CA THR A 142 -10.33 16.93 -11.83
C THR A 142 -11.24 16.67 -13.03
N SER A 143 -10.70 16.08 -14.10
CA SER A 143 -11.43 15.84 -15.35
C SER A 143 -12.64 14.91 -15.17
N LYS A 144 -12.54 13.93 -14.26
CA LYS A 144 -13.60 12.96 -13.95
C LYS A 144 -14.44 13.33 -12.73
N LYS A 145 -14.18 14.50 -12.10
CA LYS A 145 -14.87 14.98 -10.89
C LYS A 145 -14.87 13.95 -9.74
N LEU A 146 -13.73 13.29 -9.53
CA LEU A 146 -13.56 12.23 -8.53
C LEU A 146 -13.18 12.76 -7.14
N ALA A 147 -13.01 14.06 -6.96
CA ALA A 147 -12.52 14.64 -5.70
C ALA A 147 -13.37 14.20 -4.48
N GLY A 148 -14.69 14.13 -4.63
CA GLY A 148 -15.58 13.64 -3.57
C GLY A 148 -15.37 12.17 -3.21
N LEU A 149 -15.00 11.32 -4.18
CA LEU A 149 -14.69 9.90 -3.93
C LEU A 149 -13.42 9.76 -3.10
N PHE A 150 -12.41 10.58 -3.40
CA PHE A 150 -11.16 10.64 -2.63
C PHE A 150 -11.29 11.47 -1.34
N SER A 151 -12.50 11.84 -0.90
CA SER A 151 -12.70 12.67 0.30
C SER A 151 -11.94 14.01 0.26
N TYR A 152 -11.68 14.53 -0.94
CA TYR A 152 -10.93 15.76 -1.20
C TYR A 152 -9.51 15.79 -0.61
N ILE A 153 -8.94 14.63 -0.30
CA ILE A 153 -7.55 14.57 0.18
C ILE A 153 -6.56 14.72 -0.99
N ASN A 154 -5.38 15.24 -0.68
CA ASN A 154 -4.26 15.21 -1.60
C ASN A 154 -3.67 13.79 -1.65
N ILE A 155 -3.57 13.22 -2.85
CA ILE A 155 -2.98 11.88 -3.07
C ILE A 155 -1.54 11.83 -2.58
N GLU A 156 -0.80 12.93 -2.71
CA GLU A 156 0.56 13.05 -2.23
C GLU A 156 0.63 12.93 -0.70
N GLU A 157 -0.33 13.52 0.03
CA GLU A 157 -0.39 13.36 1.48
C GLU A 157 -0.64 11.90 1.87
N LEU A 158 -1.47 11.19 1.10
CA LEU A 158 -1.77 9.77 1.34
C LEU A 158 -0.55 8.87 1.13
N LEU A 159 0.18 9.10 0.03
CA LEU A 159 1.43 8.39 -0.25
C LEU A 159 2.48 8.70 0.82
N LEU A 160 2.65 9.96 1.20
CA LEU A 160 3.60 10.33 2.24
C LEU A 160 3.23 9.75 3.61
N ALA A 161 1.94 9.72 3.96
CA ALA A 161 1.48 9.08 5.20
C ALA A 161 1.86 7.59 5.26
N HIS A 162 1.73 6.87 4.15
CA HIS A 162 2.15 5.49 4.05
C HIS A 162 3.66 5.34 4.27
N GLU A 163 4.48 6.18 3.63
CA GLU A 163 5.95 6.12 3.81
C GLU A 163 6.41 6.56 5.20
N ILE A 164 5.71 7.48 5.87
CA ILE A 164 5.94 7.82 7.27
C ILE A 164 5.79 6.58 8.16
N PHE A 165 4.82 5.70 7.88
CA PHE A 165 4.69 4.46 8.63
C PHE A 165 5.92 3.57 8.48
N HIS A 166 6.47 3.40 7.27
CA HIS A 166 7.67 2.59 7.08
C HIS A 166 8.89 3.17 7.78
N PHE A 167 9.00 4.49 7.86
CA PHE A 167 10.03 5.14 8.68
C PHE A 167 9.86 4.82 10.18
N ILE A 168 8.62 4.88 10.71
CA ILE A 168 8.33 4.49 12.09
C ILE A 168 8.66 3.01 12.31
N GLU A 169 8.23 2.15 11.40
CA GLU A 169 8.45 0.72 11.44
C GLU A 169 9.95 0.44 11.54
N GLU A 170 10.78 1.02 10.67
CA GLU A 170 12.22 0.76 10.69
C GLU A 170 12.91 1.22 11.99
N ASN A 171 12.38 2.25 12.65
CA ASN A 171 12.97 2.84 13.86
C ASN A 171 12.36 2.31 15.18
N ASP A 172 11.41 1.36 15.11
CA ASP A 172 10.77 0.77 16.30
C ASP A 172 10.92 -0.76 16.26
N ASP A 173 11.88 -1.29 17.03
CA ASP A 173 12.15 -2.73 17.08
C ASP A 173 11.01 -3.56 17.72
N ASP A 174 10.13 -2.91 18.49
CA ASP A 174 9.01 -3.54 19.19
C ASP A 174 7.70 -3.50 18.38
N ILE A 175 7.68 -2.86 17.21
CA ILE A 175 6.48 -2.78 16.38
C ILE A 175 6.02 -4.18 15.94
N PHE A 176 4.70 -4.41 15.98
CA PHE A 176 4.10 -5.72 15.68
C PHE A 176 4.56 -6.31 14.34
N THR A 177 4.63 -5.47 13.30
CA THR A 177 4.99 -5.89 11.94
C THR A 177 6.45 -6.35 11.81
N ARG A 178 7.33 -5.92 12.72
CA ARG A 178 8.71 -6.41 12.84
C ARG A 178 8.82 -7.56 13.82
N THR A 179 8.12 -7.54 14.94
CA THR A 179 8.24 -8.58 15.97
C THR A 179 7.58 -9.90 15.56
N GLU A 180 6.48 -9.84 14.80
CA GLU A 180 5.76 -11.02 14.31
C GLU A 180 6.53 -11.68 13.16
N LYS A 181 6.88 -12.95 13.32
CA LYS A 181 7.67 -13.73 12.37
C LYS A 181 7.05 -15.10 12.16
N ILE A 182 7.19 -15.63 10.96
CA ILE A 182 6.88 -17.03 10.68
C ILE A 182 8.10 -17.92 10.87
N ARG A 183 7.94 -18.99 11.65
CA ARG A 183 8.95 -20.06 11.78
C ARG A 183 8.99 -20.89 10.50
N LEU A 184 10.12 -20.88 9.81
CA LEU A 184 10.31 -21.68 8.59
C LEU A 184 10.70 -23.13 8.92
N TRP A 185 11.60 -23.31 9.89
CA TRP A 185 12.04 -24.61 10.38
C TRP A 185 12.75 -24.48 11.73
N LYS A 186 12.89 -25.60 12.44
CA LYS A 186 13.62 -25.72 13.71
C LYS A 186 14.37 -27.04 13.74
N ILE A 187 15.67 -27.00 14.04
CA ILE A 187 16.50 -28.19 14.27
C ILE A 187 17.21 -28.00 15.62
N GLY A 188 16.75 -28.71 16.65
CA GLY A 188 17.25 -28.54 18.01
C GLY A 188 17.06 -27.09 18.53
N PRO A 189 18.09 -26.43 19.08
CA PRO A 189 18.01 -25.04 19.53
C PRO A 189 18.03 -24.03 18.37
N ILE A 190 18.38 -24.45 17.16
CA ILE A 190 18.50 -23.58 16.00
C ILE A 190 17.13 -23.42 15.35
N LYS A 191 16.76 -22.18 15.08
CA LYS A 191 15.51 -21.82 14.42
C LYS A 191 15.76 -20.82 13.32
N ASN A 192 14.94 -20.91 12.27
CA ASN A 192 14.93 -19.92 11.20
C ASN A 192 13.55 -19.26 11.13
N ASP A 193 13.53 -17.97 11.41
CA ASP A 193 12.34 -17.12 11.41
C ASP A 193 12.43 -16.16 10.23
N SER A 194 11.32 -15.92 9.53
CA SER A 194 11.23 -14.97 8.43
C SER A 194 10.22 -13.87 8.76
N ASN A 195 10.47 -12.67 8.25
CA ASN A 195 9.51 -11.57 8.27
C ASN A 195 8.28 -11.97 7.44
N ILE A 196 7.12 -11.48 7.87
CA ILE A 196 5.87 -11.55 7.12
C ILE A 196 5.68 -10.18 6.48
N VAL A 197 6.12 -10.04 5.23
CA VAL A 197 6.36 -8.73 4.60
C VAL A 197 5.05 -7.95 4.44
N CYS A 198 3.95 -8.63 4.13
CA CYS A 198 2.66 -7.96 3.94
C CYS A 198 2.09 -7.31 5.22
N LEU A 199 2.60 -7.62 6.42
CA LEU A 199 2.09 -6.99 7.64
C LEU A 199 2.44 -5.51 7.71
N GLY A 200 3.65 -5.13 7.29
CA GLY A 200 4.07 -3.73 7.20
C GLY A 200 3.15 -2.93 6.28
N GLU A 201 2.77 -3.52 5.15
CA GLU A 201 1.88 -2.91 4.15
C GLU A 201 0.45 -2.72 4.67
N ILE A 202 -0.12 -3.76 5.27
CA ILE A 202 -1.46 -3.69 5.88
C ILE A 202 -1.47 -2.60 6.96
N ALA A 203 -0.45 -2.59 7.82
CA ALA A 203 -0.34 -1.57 8.86
C ALA A 203 -0.09 -0.17 8.29
N GLY A 204 0.71 -0.01 7.24
CA GLY A 204 0.96 1.27 6.57
C GLY A 204 -0.30 1.85 5.93
N MET A 205 -1.12 1.02 5.29
CA MET A 205 -2.41 1.46 4.75
C MET A 205 -3.40 1.83 5.87
N ALA A 206 -3.48 1.03 6.93
CA ALA A 206 -4.33 1.35 8.08
C ALA A 206 -3.87 2.61 8.81
N PHE A 207 -2.55 2.82 8.91
CA PHE A 207 -1.94 4.02 9.47
C PHE A 207 -2.34 5.25 8.65
N ALA A 208 -2.15 5.22 7.33
CA ALA A 208 -2.45 6.35 6.47
C ALA A 208 -3.95 6.70 6.48
N LYS A 209 -4.81 5.66 6.47
CA LYS A 209 -6.27 5.80 6.61
C LYS A 209 -6.66 6.54 7.89
N GLU A 210 -6.15 6.07 9.03
CA GLU A 210 -6.45 6.64 10.35
C GLU A 210 -5.84 8.04 10.51
N LEU A 211 -4.59 8.24 10.06
CA LEU A 211 -3.88 9.51 10.17
C LEU A 211 -4.61 10.62 9.42
N LEU A 212 -5.09 10.33 8.20
CA LEU A 212 -5.77 11.28 7.31
C LEU A 212 -7.29 11.28 7.49
N LYS A 213 -7.84 10.40 8.33
CA LYS A 213 -9.27 10.27 8.62
C LYS A 213 -10.12 10.05 7.36
N ILE A 214 -9.63 9.23 6.44
CA ILE A 214 -10.35 8.86 5.21
C ILE A 214 -11.20 7.61 5.43
N SER A 215 -12.33 7.52 4.71
CA SER A 215 -13.32 6.45 4.90
C SER A 215 -13.04 5.18 4.10
N TYR A 216 -12.12 5.22 3.14
CA TYR A 216 -11.75 4.10 2.27
C TYR A 216 -10.36 3.58 2.60
N SER A 217 -10.06 2.36 2.16
CA SER A 217 -8.72 1.79 2.26
C SER A 217 -7.77 2.40 1.23
N PRO A 218 -6.57 2.88 1.61
CA PRO A 218 -5.61 3.45 0.66
C PRO A 218 -5.17 2.49 -0.46
N TYR A 219 -5.37 1.17 -0.29
CA TYR A 219 -5.14 0.19 -1.35
C TYR A 219 -5.91 0.46 -2.66
N ILE A 220 -6.94 1.32 -2.66
CA ILE A 220 -7.57 1.76 -3.93
C ILE A 220 -6.56 2.42 -4.88
N LEU A 221 -5.47 2.99 -4.36
CA LEU A 221 -4.41 3.60 -5.14
C LEU A 221 -3.67 2.60 -6.03
N ASP A 222 -3.63 1.31 -5.65
CA ASP A 222 -3.01 0.28 -6.48
C ASP A 222 -3.71 0.14 -7.84
N VAL A 223 -5.02 0.30 -7.87
CA VAL A 223 -5.81 0.31 -9.11
C VAL A 223 -5.72 1.68 -9.74
N PHE A 224 -6.02 2.74 -8.97
CA PHE A 224 -6.14 4.09 -9.50
C PHE A 224 -4.84 4.61 -10.13
N LEU A 225 -3.72 4.46 -9.46
CA LEU A 225 -2.45 5.02 -9.95
C LEU A 225 -1.88 4.17 -11.08
N VAL A 226 -2.13 2.85 -11.10
CA VAL A 226 -1.76 2.00 -12.25
C VAL A 226 -2.59 2.35 -13.48
N TYR A 227 -3.87 2.70 -13.32
CA TYR A 227 -4.75 3.12 -14.42
C TYR A 227 -4.16 4.28 -15.24
N LEU A 228 -3.42 5.19 -14.59
CA LEU A 228 -2.77 6.35 -15.21
C LEU A 228 -1.68 5.97 -16.23
N TYR A 229 -1.20 4.73 -16.20
CA TYR A 229 -0.10 4.25 -17.04
C TYR A 229 -0.49 3.01 -17.86
N ASN A 230 -1.37 2.16 -17.34
CA ASN A 230 -1.77 0.91 -17.98
C ASN A 230 -3.18 0.49 -17.52
N ILE A 231 -4.17 0.73 -18.36
CA ILE A 231 -5.58 0.47 -18.10
C ILE A 231 -5.84 -1.04 -17.91
N GLN A 232 -5.27 -1.89 -18.77
CA GLN A 232 -5.41 -3.35 -18.66
C GLN A 232 -4.85 -3.89 -17.34
N ALA A 233 -3.64 -3.47 -16.97
CA ALA A 233 -3.02 -3.91 -15.73
C ALA A 233 -3.82 -3.45 -14.50
N SER A 234 -4.32 -2.21 -14.51
CA SER A 234 -5.24 -1.69 -13.50
C SER A 234 -6.51 -2.55 -13.41
N TYR A 235 -7.11 -2.90 -14.54
CA TYR A 235 -8.30 -3.73 -14.55
C TYR A 235 -8.04 -5.13 -14.02
N GLY A 236 -6.88 -5.73 -14.34
CA GLY A 236 -6.45 -7.00 -13.77
C GLY A 236 -6.32 -6.97 -12.24
N LEU A 237 -5.83 -5.86 -11.68
CA LEU A 237 -5.80 -5.64 -10.22
C LEU A 237 -7.22 -5.53 -9.65
N TYR A 238 -8.09 -4.75 -10.28
CA TYR A 238 -9.49 -4.60 -9.89
C TYR A 238 -10.22 -5.95 -9.86
N GLU A 239 -10.14 -6.75 -10.93
CA GLU A 239 -10.76 -8.08 -11.01
C GLU A 239 -10.22 -9.01 -9.91
N GLU A 240 -8.91 -8.93 -9.64
CA GLU A 240 -8.31 -9.67 -8.55
C GLU A 240 -8.93 -9.32 -7.20
N ILE A 241 -9.06 -8.03 -6.91
CA ILE A 241 -9.65 -7.51 -5.67
C ILE A 241 -11.11 -7.94 -5.56
N MET A 242 -11.90 -7.78 -6.62
CA MET A 242 -13.31 -8.18 -6.64
C MET A 242 -13.47 -9.69 -6.42
N SER A 243 -12.55 -10.52 -6.95
CA SER A 243 -12.53 -11.96 -6.68
C SER A 243 -12.30 -12.33 -5.21
N ILE A 244 -11.63 -11.47 -4.44
CA ILE A 244 -11.43 -11.65 -2.99
C ILE A 244 -12.67 -11.19 -2.25
N ASN A 245 -13.19 -10.02 -2.62
CA ASN A 245 -14.37 -9.45 -2.00
C ASN A 245 -15.60 -10.38 -2.12
N ASN A 246 -15.74 -11.06 -3.25
CA ASN A 246 -16.88 -11.95 -3.52
C ASN A 246 -16.71 -13.36 -2.93
N LYS A 247 -15.58 -13.67 -2.30
CA LYS A 247 -15.43 -14.92 -1.54
C LYS A 247 -16.03 -14.72 -0.16
N GLU A 248 -17.00 -15.59 0.16
CA GLU A 248 -17.58 -15.74 1.49
C GLU A 248 -16.48 -15.96 2.53
#